data_AF-A0AAW0LAI6-F1
#
_entry.id   AF-A0AAW0LAI6-F1
#
_cell.length_a   1.000
_cell.length_b   1.000
_cell.length_c   1.000
_cell.angle_alpha   90.00
_cell.angle_beta   90.00
_cell.angle_gamma   90.00
#
_symmetry.space_group_name_H-M   'P 1'
#
loop_
_entity.id
_entity.type
_entity.pdbx_description
1 polymer ?
#
loop_
_entity_poly.entity_id
_entity_poly.type
_entity_poly.pdbx_seq_one_letter_code
_entity_poly.pdbx_strand_id
1 'polypeptide(L)'
;MKIKPDGCFLSRWEILRRRKAMGRQDERNDGVKRPMGPTWPSLVKGEPNVSYICSRYYRAPELIFGATEYTTAIDIWSTGCVMAELLLGQPLFPGESGVDQLVEIIKVLGTPTREEIKCMNPNYTEFKFPQIKPHPWHMQGLPKTFTPEAVDLVCRFFQYSPNLRCTALRDPNTHLPNGRPLPPLFNFKAPEKGWGHSN
;
A
#
# COMPACT_ATOMS: atom_id res chain seq x y z
N MET A 1 -0.90 -7.93 16.82
CA MET A 1 -0.14 -6.68 16.65
C MET A 1 0.89 -6.65 17.77
N LYS A 2 2.20 -6.52 17.50
CA LYS A 2 3.19 -6.32 18.58
C LYS A 2 3.81 -4.95 18.39
N ILE A 3 3.57 -4.06 19.34
CA ILE A 3 4.15 -2.71 19.39
C ILE A 3 5.54 -2.85 20.02
N LYS A 4 6.57 -2.31 19.35
CA LYS A 4 7.90 -2.19 19.93
C LYS A 4 7.97 -0.93 20.82
N PRO A 5 8.91 -0.88 21.77
CA PRO A 5 9.12 0.27 22.66
C PRO A 5 9.53 1.57 21.93
N ASP A 6 9.85 1.52 20.64
CA ASP A 6 10.17 2.68 19.78
C ASP A 6 8.96 3.28 19.05
N GLY A 7 7.75 2.74 19.26
CA GLY A 7 6.52 3.25 18.64
C GLY A 7 6.39 2.94 17.15
N CYS A 8 7.34 2.22 16.55
CA CYS A 8 7.24 1.79 15.16
C CYS A 8 6.21 0.67 15.02
N PHE A 9 5.18 0.91 14.21
CA PHE A 9 4.22 -0.11 13.81
C PHE A 9 4.92 -1.12 12.91
N LEU A 10 5.38 -2.24 13.49
CA LEU A 10 5.69 -3.43 12.70
C LEU A 10 4.38 -3.94 12.13
N SER A 11 4.10 -3.58 10.88
CA SER A 11 3.08 -4.25 10.11
C SER A 11 3.35 -5.76 10.16
N ARG A 12 2.31 -6.58 10.14
CA ARG A 12 2.41 -8.06 10.00
C ARG A 12 3.33 -8.47 8.83
N TRP A 13 3.50 -7.54 7.90
CA TRP A 13 4.43 -7.51 6.78
C TRP A 13 5.91 -7.65 7.18
N GLU A 14 6.38 -6.98 8.22
CA GLU A 14 7.78 -7.06 8.64
C GLU A 14 8.10 -8.39 9.36
N ILE A 15 7.08 -8.99 9.99
CA ILE A 15 7.15 -10.34 10.56
C ILE A 15 7.20 -11.41 9.45
N LEU A 16 6.44 -11.24 8.37
CA LEU A 16 6.48 -12.13 7.20
C LEU A 16 7.78 -11.96 6.39
N ARG A 17 8.30 -10.73 6.27
CA ARG A 17 9.62 -10.43 5.67
C ARG A 17 10.75 -11.13 6.43
N ARG A 18 10.68 -11.16 7.77
CA ARG A 18 11.61 -11.93 8.64
C ARG A 18 11.50 -13.44 8.46
N ARG A 19 10.30 -13.99 8.29
CA ARG A 19 10.09 -15.43 8.06
C ARG A 19 10.63 -15.89 6.69
N LYS A 20 10.54 -15.05 5.65
CA LYS A 20 11.06 -15.37 4.30
C LYS A 20 12.58 -15.20 4.20
N ALA A 21 13.17 -14.29 4.96
CA ALA A 21 14.63 -14.10 5.03
C ALA A 21 15.35 -15.23 5.81
N MET A 22 14.70 -15.86 6.78
CA MET A 22 15.29 -16.96 7.57
C MET A 22 15.37 -18.32 6.84
N GLY A 23 14.86 -18.44 5.62
CA GLY A 23 14.74 -19.73 4.92
C GLY A 23 15.35 -19.82 3.52
N ARG A 24 16.09 -18.81 3.05
CA ARG A 24 16.69 -18.81 1.69
C ARG A 24 18.22 -18.83 1.79
N GLN A 25 18.82 -20.01 1.56
CA GLN A 25 20.18 -20.10 1.05
C GLN A 25 20.11 -19.81 -0.46
N ASP A 26 20.95 -18.90 -0.95
CA ASP A 26 21.09 -18.60 -2.39
C ASP A 26 22.23 -19.48 -2.93
N GLU A 27 21.91 -20.66 -3.45
CA GLU A 27 22.84 -21.45 -4.27
C GLU A 27 22.78 -20.94 -5.71
N ARG A 28 23.49 -19.84 -5.98
CA ARG A 28 23.87 -19.52 -7.36
C ARG A 28 24.92 -20.55 -7.81
N ASN A 29 24.82 -20.95 -9.08
CA ASN A 29 25.54 -22.07 -9.70
C ASN A 29 27.05 -21.82 -9.89
N ASP A 30 27.62 -20.87 -9.15
CA ASP A 30 29.02 -20.44 -9.16
C ASP A 30 29.80 -20.96 -7.95
N GLY A 31 29.17 -21.72 -7.04
CA GLY A 31 29.84 -22.38 -5.90
C GLY A 31 30.35 -21.43 -4.82
N VAL A 32 30.04 -20.13 -4.92
CA VAL A 32 30.48 -19.11 -3.96
C VAL A 32 29.40 -18.89 -2.90
N LYS A 33 29.60 -19.48 -1.72
CA LYS A 33 28.77 -19.21 -0.53
C LYS A 33 29.04 -17.78 -0.03
N ARG A 34 28.24 -16.81 -0.45
CA ARG A 34 28.31 -15.44 0.11
C ARG A 34 27.44 -15.36 1.37
N PRO A 35 27.98 -14.84 2.50
CA PRO A 35 27.16 -14.54 3.66
C PRO A 35 26.17 -13.42 3.30
N MET A 36 24.87 -13.69 3.44
CA MET A 36 23.83 -12.66 3.34
C MET A 36 24.02 -11.67 4.49
N GLY A 37 24.53 -10.47 4.18
CA GLY A 37 24.40 -9.32 5.07
C GLY A 37 22.92 -8.98 5.33
N PRO A 38 22.60 -8.02 6.21
CA PRO A 38 21.24 -7.69 6.62
C PRO A 38 20.49 -6.88 5.55
N THR A 39 20.65 -7.24 4.28
CA THR A 39 19.97 -6.57 3.16
C THR A 39 18.63 -7.24 2.93
N TRP A 40 17.58 -6.55 3.37
CA TRP A 40 16.20 -6.96 3.17
C TRP A 40 15.87 -7.16 1.68
N PRO A 41 14.97 -8.10 1.34
CA PRO A 41 14.50 -8.23 -0.03
C PRO A 41 13.89 -6.90 -0.49
N SER A 42 14.55 -6.30 -1.48
CA SER A 42 14.10 -5.09 -2.18
C SER A 42 13.36 -5.52 -3.44
N LEU A 43 12.37 -4.73 -3.87
CA LEU A 43 11.68 -5.00 -5.14
C LEU A 43 12.67 -4.72 -6.27
N VAL A 44 13.07 -5.76 -7.00
CA VAL A 44 13.93 -5.65 -8.18
C VAL A 44 13.05 -5.69 -9.42
N LYS A 45 13.20 -4.70 -10.29
CA LYS A 45 12.44 -4.61 -11.54
C LYS A 45 12.73 -5.84 -12.42
N GLY A 46 11.70 -6.53 -12.88
CA GLY A 46 11.80 -7.74 -13.69
C GLY A 46 11.90 -9.05 -12.89
N GLU A 47 11.94 -9.01 -11.56
CA GLU A 47 11.85 -10.22 -10.74
C GLU A 47 10.41 -10.43 -10.22
N PRO A 48 9.84 -11.65 -10.36
CA PRO A 48 8.49 -11.91 -9.89
C PRO A 48 8.41 -11.96 -8.36
N ASN A 49 7.43 -11.25 -7.81
CA ASN A 49 7.13 -11.21 -6.39
C ASN A 49 5.84 -11.99 -6.06
N VAL A 50 5.67 -12.35 -4.78
CA VAL A 50 4.46 -13.05 -4.32
C VAL A 50 3.31 -12.04 -4.26
N SER A 51 2.19 -12.34 -4.90
CA SER A 51 0.99 -11.48 -4.96
C SER A 51 0.09 -11.60 -3.73
N TYR A 52 0.00 -12.78 -3.11
CA TYR A 52 -0.75 -13.00 -1.87
C TYR A 52 0.01 -12.51 -0.63
N ILE A 53 0.19 -11.18 -0.55
CA ILE A 53 0.86 -10.47 0.54
C ILE A 53 -0.07 -9.38 1.11
N CYS A 54 0.36 -8.69 2.17
CA CYS A 54 -0.44 -7.73 2.93
C CYS A 54 -1.63 -8.36 3.71
N SER A 55 -2.05 -7.69 4.79
CA SER A 55 -3.32 -7.98 5.46
C SER A 55 -4.46 -7.58 4.53
N ARG A 56 -5.51 -8.42 4.47
CA ARG A 56 -6.54 -8.33 3.42
C ARG A 56 -7.18 -6.95 3.27
N TYR A 57 -7.60 -6.32 4.37
CA TYR A 57 -8.29 -5.01 4.36
C TYR A 57 -7.45 -3.86 3.78
N TYR A 58 -6.12 -4.03 3.74
CA TYR A 58 -5.16 -3.03 3.27
C TYR A 58 -4.50 -3.46 1.95
N ARG A 59 -4.98 -4.55 1.33
CA ARG A 59 -4.37 -5.11 0.13
C ARG A 59 -4.77 -4.29 -1.09
N ALA A 60 -3.76 -3.85 -1.85
CA ALA A 60 -3.94 -3.13 -3.10
C ALA A 60 -4.61 -4.01 -4.17
N PRO A 61 -5.44 -3.43 -5.06
CA PRO A 61 -6.23 -4.19 -6.02
C PRO A 61 -5.36 -5.01 -7.00
N GLU A 62 -4.21 -4.50 -7.43
CA GLU A 62 -3.26 -5.23 -8.29
C GLU A 62 -2.78 -6.55 -7.68
N LEU A 63 -2.65 -6.62 -6.36
CA LEU A 63 -2.31 -7.85 -5.65
C LEU A 63 -3.47 -8.85 -5.64
N ILE A 64 -4.71 -8.34 -5.62
CA ILE A 64 -5.92 -9.16 -5.74
C ILE A 64 -6.06 -9.72 -7.17
N PHE A 65 -5.69 -8.91 -8.18
CA PHE A 65 -5.56 -9.34 -9.56
C PHE A 65 -4.35 -10.26 -9.80
N GLY A 66 -3.55 -10.56 -8.78
CA GLY A 66 -2.45 -11.51 -8.86
C GLY A 66 -1.17 -10.96 -9.51
N ALA A 67 -1.00 -9.64 -9.59
CA ALA A 67 0.22 -9.04 -10.12
C ALA A 67 1.46 -9.50 -9.34
N THR A 68 2.49 -9.94 -10.06
CA THR A 68 3.79 -10.35 -9.51
C THR A 68 4.85 -9.25 -9.67
N GLU A 69 4.62 -8.31 -10.58
CA GLU A 69 5.47 -7.15 -10.86
C GLU A 69 4.81 -5.86 -10.36
N TYR A 70 4.70 -5.74 -9.04
CA TYR A 70 4.19 -4.53 -8.38
C TYR A 70 5.33 -3.67 -7.82
N THR A 71 5.01 -2.40 -7.53
CA THR A 71 5.95 -1.43 -6.97
C THR A 71 5.60 -1.09 -5.52
N THR A 72 6.36 -0.16 -4.92
CA THR A 72 6.04 0.42 -3.60
C THR A 72 4.71 1.19 -3.57
N ALA A 73 4.06 1.39 -4.72
CA ALA A 73 2.72 1.98 -4.79
C ALA A 73 1.65 1.15 -4.02
N ILE A 74 1.89 -0.13 -3.75
CA ILE A 74 1.02 -0.94 -2.88
C ILE A 74 0.99 -0.42 -1.43
N ASP A 75 2.08 0.21 -0.98
CA ASP A 75 2.20 0.77 0.37
C ASP A 75 1.45 2.10 0.47
N ILE A 76 1.40 2.87 -0.62
CA ILE A 76 0.57 4.08 -0.73
C ILE A 76 -0.91 3.73 -0.61
N TRP A 77 -1.36 2.67 -1.29
CA TRP A 77 -2.73 2.16 -1.12
C TRP A 77 -3.01 1.76 0.33
N SER A 78 -2.10 0.99 0.93
CA SER A 78 -2.23 0.54 2.32
C SER A 78 -2.28 1.72 3.30
N THR A 79 -1.52 2.77 3.04
CA THR A 79 -1.52 4.02 3.83
C THR A 79 -2.86 4.74 3.71
N GLY A 80 -3.44 4.79 2.51
CA GLY A 80 -4.79 5.29 2.29
C GLY A 80 -5.82 4.53 3.11
N CYS A 81 -5.77 3.20 3.13
CA CYS A 81 -6.66 2.36 3.95
C CYS A 81 -6.54 2.69 5.44
N VAL A 82 -5.31 2.83 5.96
CA VAL A 82 -5.08 3.19 7.36
C VAL A 82 -5.61 4.59 7.67
N MET A 83 -5.36 5.56 6.79
CA MET A 83 -5.85 6.92 6.98
C MET A 83 -7.39 6.96 6.98
N ALA A 84 -8.04 6.26 6.04
CA ALA A 84 -9.48 6.13 6.01
C ALA A 84 -10.03 5.45 7.27
N GLU A 85 -9.38 4.39 7.76
CA GLU A 85 -9.78 3.70 8.99
C GLU A 85 -9.64 4.58 10.24
N LEU A 86 -8.57 5.37 10.34
CA LEU A 86 -8.40 6.33 11.44
C LEU A 86 -9.50 7.38 11.46
N LEU A 87 -9.96 7.81 10.29
CA LEU A 87 -11.00 8.82 10.19
C LEU A 87 -12.42 8.21 10.39
N LEU A 88 -12.66 6.98 9.91
CA LEU A 88 -13.95 6.28 10.02
C LEU A 88 -14.15 5.55 11.35
N GLY A 89 -13.06 5.20 12.05
CA GLY A 89 -13.06 4.33 13.22
C GLY A 89 -13.24 2.83 12.89
N GLN A 90 -13.36 2.46 11.61
CA GLN A 90 -13.52 1.09 11.13
C GLN A 90 -12.85 0.91 9.76
N PRO A 91 -12.48 -0.32 9.37
CA PRO A 91 -11.83 -0.57 8.08
C PRO A 91 -12.70 -0.14 6.90
N LEU A 92 -12.09 0.58 5.94
CA LEU A 92 -12.80 1.05 4.74
C LEU A 92 -13.23 -0.11 3.82
N PHE A 93 -12.42 -1.16 3.73
CA PHE A 93 -12.67 -2.31 2.85
C PHE A 93 -12.64 -3.64 3.62
N PRO A 94 -13.71 -3.99 4.35
CA PRO A 94 -13.75 -5.17 5.21
C PRO A 94 -14.13 -6.46 4.45
N GLY A 95 -13.32 -6.91 3.48
CA GLY A 95 -13.63 -8.11 2.68
C GLY A 95 -13.41 -9.46 3.39
N GLU A 96 -14.35 -10.40 3.24
CA GLU A 96 -14.25 -11.75 3.84
C GLU A 96 -13.39 -12.75 3.04
N SER A 97 -13.16 -12.46 1.76
CA SER A 97 -12.29 -13.21 0.86
C SER A 97 -11.51 -12.25 -0.06
N GLY A 98 -10.65 -12.79 -0.95
CA GLY A 98 -9.97 -11.98 -1.96
C GLY A 98 -10.96 -11.35 -2.95
N VAL A 99 -12.02 -12.07 -3.31
CA VAL A 99 -13.07 -11.58 -4.20
C VAL A 99 -13.93 -10.53 -3.49
N ASP A 100 -14.33 -10.80 -2.24
CA ASP A 100 -15.13 -9.83 -1.47
C ASP A 100 -14.34 -8.54 -1.21
N GLN A 101 -13.03 -8.65 -1.00
CA GLN A 101 -12.17 -7.47 -0.88
C GLN A 101 -12.24 -6.59 -2.14
N LEU A 102 -12.24 -7.19 -3.33
CA LEU A 102 -12.39 -6.45 -4.58
C LEU A 102 -13.80 -5.85 -4.71
N VAL A 103 -14.84 -6.57 -4.28
CA VAL A 103 -16.22 -6.06 -4.25
C VAL A 103 -16.33 -4.84 -3.34
N GLU A 104 -15.74 -4.85 -2.15
CA GLU A 104 -15.71 -3.68 -1.25
C GLU A 104 -15.01 -2.48 -1.89
N ILE A 105 -13.91 -2.71 -2.62
CA ILE A 105 -13.23 -1.65 -3.37
C ILE A 105 -14.12 -1.07 -4.47
N ILE A 106 -14.77 -1.94 -5.26
CA ILE A 106 -15.65 -1.54 -6.37
C ILE A 106 -16.88 -0.77 -5.85
N LYS A 107 -17.42 -1.11 -4.68
CA LYS A 107 -18.52 -0.35 -4.07
C LYS A 107 -18.15 1.12 -3.86
N VAL A 108 -16.89 1.41 -3.55
CA VAL A 108 -16.38 2.77 -3.31
C VAL A 108 -15.93 3.43 -4.62
N LEU A 109 -15.00 2.80 -5.34
CA LEU A 109 -14.36 3.39 -6.51
C LEU A 109 -15.12 3.20 -7.82
N GLY A 110 -16.14 2.35 -7.83
CA GLY A 110 -16.80 1.89 -9.05
C GLY A 110 -16.03 0.77 -9.74
N THR A 111 -16.56 0.29 -10.86
CA THR A 111 -15.92 -0.78 -11.64
C THR A 111 -14.70 -0.24 -12.38
N PRO A 112 -13.51 -0.88 -12.25
CA PRO A 112 -12.31 -0.43 -12.96
C PRO A 112 -12.50 -0.56 -14.48
N THR A 113 -11.95 0.42 -15.20
CA THR A 113 -11.88 0.41 -16.67
C THR A 113 -10.91 -0.66 -17.17
N ARG A 114 -10.99 -1.00 -18.45
CA ARG A 114 -10.10 -2.00 -19.06
C ARG A 114 -8.63 -1.55 -19.01
N GLU A 115 -8.41 -0.26 -19.16
CA GLU A 115 -7.11 0.39 -19.11
C GLU A 115 -6.51 0.27 -17.70
N GLU A 116 -7.31 0.56 -16.66
CA GLU A 116 -6.89 0.39 -15.26
C GLU A 116 -6.59 -1.06 -14.89
N ILE A 117 -7.42 -2.02 -15.35
CA ILE A 117 -7.15 -3.46 -15.15
C ILE A 117 -5.81 -3.84 -15.78
N LYS A 118 -5.53 -3.39 -17.00
CA LYS A 118 -4.24 -3.63 -17.66
C LYS A 118 -3.07 -3.00 -16.91
N CYS A 119 -3.26 -1.80 -16.35
CA CYS A 119 -2.24 -1.15 -15.52
C CYS A 119 -1.97 -1.91 -14.22
N MET A 120 -2.98 -2.55 -13.63
CA MET A 120 -2.83 -3.36 -12.42
C MET A 120 -2.20 -4.72 -12.70
N ASN A 121 -2.65 -5.42 -13.73
CA ASN A 121 -2.05 -6.69 -14.16
C ASN A 121 -2.26 -6.89 -15.67
N PRO A 122 -1.21 -6.72 -16.51
CA PRO A 122 -1.30 -6.89 -17.96
C PRO A 122 -1.70 -8.30 -18.40
N ASN A 123 -1.40 -9.31 -17.58
CA ASN A 123 -1.69 -10.71 -17.87
C ASN A 123 -3.12 -11.13 -17.50
N TYR A 124 -3.91 -10.20 -16.94
CA TYR A 124 -5.28 -10.49 -16.54
C TYR A 124 -6.22 -10.39 -17.74
N THR A 125 -6.71 -11.54 -18.21
CA THR A 125 -7.51 -11.65 -19.44
C THR A 125 -9.00 -11.83 -19.20
N GLU A 126 -9.42 -12.16 -17.98
CA GLU A 126 -10.79 -12.58 -17.68
C GLU A 126 -11.34 -11.96 -16.39
N PHE A 127 -12.31 -11.05 -16.53
CA PHE A 127 -13.47 -10.92 -15.64
C PHE A 127 -14.45 -9.91 -16.24
N LYS A 128 -15.74 -10.26 -16.28
CA LYS A 128 -16.81 -9.28 -16.52
C LYS A 128 -17.33 -8.83 -15.17
N PHE A 129 -16.94 -7.64 -14.75
CA PHE A 129 -17.54 -7.02 -13.58
C PHE A 129 -18.91 -6.43 -13.96
N PRO A 130 -19.93 -6.53 -13.09
CA PRO A 130 -21.11 -5.68 -13.23
C PRO A 130 -20.65 -4.23 -13.24
N GLN A 131 -21.27 -3.40 -14.08
CA GLN A 131 -20.92 -1.98 -14.17
C GLN A 131 -21.55 -1.24 -12.98
N ILE A 132 -20.72 -0.96 -11.98
CA ILE A 132 -21.08 -0.23 -10.77
C ILE A 132 -20.48 1.17 -10.91
N LYS A 133 -21.33 2.18 -10.83
CA LYS A 133 -20.86 3.56 -10.82
C LYS A 133 -20.14 3.85 -9.49
N PRO A 134 -19.06 4.64 -9.51
CA PRO A 134 -18.40 5.07 -8.27
C PRO A 134 -19.42 5.67 -7.32
N HIS A 135 -19.43 5.23 -6.06
CA HIS A 135 -20.21 5.93 -5.05
C HIS A 135 -19.44 7.18 -4.65
N PRO A 136 -20.07 8.36 -4.67
CA PRO A 136 -19.40 9.55 -4.19
C PRO A 136 -19.00 9.38 -2.72
N TRP A 137 -17.72 9.61 -2.42
CA TRP A 137 -17.14 9.53 -1.07
C TRP A 137 -17.94 10.31 -0.02
N HIS A 138 -18.69 11.33 -0.43
CA HIS A 138 -19.56 12.14 0.45
C HIS A 138 -20.79 11.40 1.01
N MET A 139 -21.11 10.18 0.54
CA MET A 139 -22.32 9.45 0.97
C MET A 139 -22.07 8.24 1.87
N GLN A 140 -20.81 7.87 2.13
CA GLN A 140 -20.51 6.67 2.91
C GLN A 140 -20.55 6.89 4.44
N GLY A 141 -21.34 7.86 4.89
CA GLY A 141 -21.44 8.20 6.30
C GLY A 141 -20.14 8.76 6.86
N LEU A 142 -19.27 9.36 6.03
CA LEU A 142 -18.11 10.09 6.52
C LEU A 142 -18.61 11.12 7.54
N PRO A 143 -18.15 11.05 8.80
CA PRO A 143 -18.47 12.03 9.81
C PRO A 143 -18.37 13.45 9.24
N LYS A 144 -19.34 14.32 9.57
CA LYS A 144 -19.33 15.76 9.19
C LYS A 144 -18.06 16.51 9.63
N THR A 145 -17.21 15.86 10.44
CA THR A 145 -15.91 16.33 10.91
C THR A 145 -14.78 16.14 9.91
N PHE A 146 -14.99 15.48 8.77
CA PHE A 146 -13.96 15.34 7.75
C PHE A 146 -13.76 16.68 7.04
N THR A 147 -12.54 17.20 7.09
CA THR A 147 -12.21 18.38 6.30
C THR A 147 -12.15 17.98 4.80
N PRO A 148 -12.58 18.87 3.89
CA PRO A 148 -12.50 18.60 2.44
C PRO A 148 -11.10 18.17 1.99
N GLU A 149 -10.06 18.69 2.62
CA GLU A 149 -8.65 18.39 2.32
C GLU A 149 -8.29 16.96 2.72
N ALA A 150 -8.83 16.45 3.83
CA ALA A 150 -8.60 15.07 4.27
C ALA A 150 -9.28 14.08 3.30
N VAL A 151 -10.52 14.38 2.87
CA VAL A 151 -11.23 13.56 1.88
C VAL A 151 -10.47 13.55 0.56
N ASP A 152 -10.05 14.73 0.08
CA ASP A 152 -9.31 14.85 -1.17
C ASP A 152 -7.97 14.09 -1.11
N LEU A 153 -7.22 14.22 -0.02
CA LEU A 153 -5.99 13.45 0.19
C LEU A 153 -6.24 11.94 0.14
N VAL A 154 -7.28 11.45 0.82
CA VAL A 154 -7.66 10.04 0.82
C VAL A 154 -8.03 9.56 -0.59
N CYS A 155 -8.79 10.35 -1.34
CA CYS A 155 -9.13 10.05 -2.74
C CYS A 155 -7.89 9.92 -3.65
N ARG A 156 -6.84 10.71 -3.41
CA ARG A 156 -5.58 10.62 -4.17
C ARG A 156 -4.78 9.35 -3.90
N PHE A 157 -4.96 8.70 -2.74
CA PHE A 157 -4.35 7.39 -2.46
C PHE A 157 -5.03 6.25 -3.21
N PHE A 158 -6.34 6.37 -3.43
CA PHE A 158 -7.17 5.29 -3.99
C PHE A 158 -7.35 5.42 -5.50
N GLN A 159 -6.27 5.16 -6.23
CA GLN A 159 -6.28 5.03 -7.69
C GLN A 159 -6.05 3.56 -8.07
N TYR A 160 -6.84 3.05 -9.03
CA TYR A 160 -6.63 1.70 -9.57
C TYR A 160 -5.26 1.58 -10.23
N SER A 161 -4.94 2.53 -11.11
CA SER A 161 -3.62 2.64 -11.74
C SER A 161 -2.55 2.96 -10.69
N PRO A 162 -1.59 2.05 -10.41
CA PRO A 162 -0.60 2.28 -9.33
C PRO A 162 0.27 3.51 -9.55
N ASN A 163 0.53 3.87 -10.81
CA ASN A 163 1.35 5.03 -11.20
C ASN A 163 0.66 6.39 -10.97
N LEU A 164 -0.65 6.40 -10.74
CA LEU A 164 -1.41 7.64 -10.49
C LEU A 164 -1.57 7.93 -9.00
N ARG A 165 -1.17 7.02 -8.12
CA ARG A 165 -1.24 7.23 -6.67
C ARG A 165 -0.25 8.31 -6.26
N CYS A 166 -0.68 9.22 -5.39
CA CYS A 166 0.19 10.30 -4.94
C CYS A 166 1.40 9.79 -4.14
N THR A 167 2.52 10.50 -4.26
CA THR A 167 3.69 10.32 -3.38
C THR A 167 3.55 11.20 -2.15
N ALA A 168 4.28 10.88 -1.08
CA ALA A 168 4.17 11.52 0.22
C ALA A 168 4.19 13.06 0.13
N LEU A 169 3.12 13.70 0.61
CA LEU A 169 2.99 15.16 0.64
C LEU A 169 3.62 15.73 1.92
N ARG A 170 4.37 16.82 1.77
CA ARG A 170 5.06 17.52 2.86
C ARG A 170 4.55 18.95 2.97
N ASP A 171 4.11 19.34 4.15
CA ASP A 171 3.92 20.74 4.51
C ASP A 171 4.95 21.13 5.60
N PRO A 172 5.94 21.98 5.27
CA PRO A 172 6.96 22.42 6.21
C PRO A 172 6.45 23.30 7.36
N ASN A 173 5.22 23.82 7.28
CA ASN A 173 4.63 24.70 8.30
C ASN A 173 3.76 23.95 9.33
N THR A 174 3.68 22.61 9.23
CA THR A 174 2.84 21.81 10.13
C THR A 174 3.43 21.77 11.55
N HIS A 175 2.57 22.02 12.55
CA HIS A 175 2.88 21.89 13.97
C HIS A 175 1.92 20.91 14.64
N LEU A 176 2.31 20.37 15.80
CA LEU A 176 1.43 19.55 16.62
C LEU A 176 0.25 20.39 17.15
N PRO A 177 -0.91 19.77 17.48
CA PRO A 177 -2.07 20.50 18.03
C PRO A 177 -1.79 21.30 19.31
N ASN A 178 -0.72 20.96 20.03
CA ASN A 178 -0.24 21.66 21.22
C ASN A 178 0.77 22.79 20.90
N GLY A 179 0.92 23.17 19.63
CA GLY A 179 1.82 24.22 19.16
C GLY A 179 3.30 23.82 19.10
N ARG A 180 3.67 22.60 19.52
CA ARG A 180 5.06 22.14 19.46
C ARG A 180 5.46 21.80 18.02
N PRO A 181 6.75 21.94 17.66
CA PRO A 181 7.23 21.45 16.38
C PRO A 181 7.01 19.94 16.28
N LEU A 182 6.88 19.45 15.05
CA LEU A 182 6.89 18.02 14.78
C LEU A 182 8.23 17.42 15.28
N PRO A 183 8.24 16.16 15.77
CA PRO A 183 9.49 15.47 16.09
C PRO A 183 10.41 15.41 14.84
N PRO A 184 11.69 15.07 14.97
CA PRO A 184 12.57 14.93 13.80
C PRO A 184 11.99 13.91 12.80
N LEU A 185 11.37 14.41 11.72
CA LEU A 185 10.72 13.58 10.70
C LEU A 185 11.64 13.25 9.51
N PHE A 186 12.72 14.02 9.34
CA PHE A 186 13.52 14.04 8.10
C PHE A 186 15.02 13.91 8.33
N ASN A 187 15.43 13.43 9.51
CA ASN A 187 16.82 13.15 9.85
C ASN A 187 17.29 11.81 9.24
N PHE A 188 16.98 11.59 7.97
CA PHE A 188 17.28 10.36 7.25
C PHE A 188 18.79 10.10 7.20
N LYS A 189 19.21 8.89 7.55
CA LYS A 189 20.60 8.45 7.36
C LYS A 189 20.87 8.26 5.86
N ALA A 190 22.11 8.41 5.42
CA ALA A 190 22.50 8.31 4.00
C ALA A 190 21.89 7.13 3.19
N PRO A 191 21.73 5.90 3.72
CA PRO A 191 21.07 4.81 2.97
C PRO A 191 19.55 5.00 2.76
N GLU A 192 18.88 5.89 3.49
CA GLU A 192 17.43 6.12 3.38
C GLU A 192 17.07 7.12 2.27
N LYS A 193 18.02 7.94 1.80
CA LYS A 193 17.80 8.93 0.73
C LYS A 193 17.65 8.33 -0.67
N GLY A 194 18.04 7.07 -0.87
CA GLY A 194 18.01 6.38 -2.16
C GLY A 194 16.67 5.73 -2.53
N TRP A 195 15.68 5.73 -1.64
CA TRP A 195 14.39 5.06 -1.86
C TRP A 195 13.31 5.92 -2.54
N GLY A 196 13.61 7.20 -2.83
CA GLY A 196 12.62 8.17 -3.30
C GLY A 196 12.66 8.54 -4.79
N HIS A 197 13.77 8.31 -5.51
CA HIS A 197 13.90 8.76 -6.89
C HIS A 197 14.56 7.70 -7.77
N SER A 198 13.76 7.12 -8.66
CA SER A 198 14.21 6.51 -9.91
C SER A 198 13.35 7.13 -11.00
N ASN A 199 13.96 7.99 -11.82
CA ASN A 199 13.39 8.47 -13.08
C ASN A 199 13.10 7.30 -14.03
#